data_AF-A0A4Q2SB96-F1
#
_entry.id   AF-A0A4Q2SB96-F1
#
_cell.length_a   1.000
_cell.length_b   1.000
_cell.length_c   1.000
_cell.angle_alpha   90.00
_cell.angle_beta   90.00
_cell.angle_gamma   90.00
#
_symmetry.space_group_name_H-M   'P 1'
#
loop_
_entity.id
_entity.type
_entity.pdbx_description
1 polymer ?
#
loop_
_entity_poly.entity_id
_entity_poly.type
_entity_poly.pdbx_seq_one_letter_code
_entity_poly.pdbx_strand_id
1 'polypeptide(L)'
;MTASEELVRRLVASFPQLEPVMAEHLADQEGELLPYLVMADIARWTQATNADDPELVGEVVDWLEREFAAAEPAEKDLIGLGFVETIPYPPEGAALLLRLGPELTSVARDLGLVS
;
A
#
# COMPACT_ATOMS: atom_id res chain seq x y z
N MET A 1 7.47 14.41 12.77
CA MET A 1 7.36 13.44 11.69
C MET A 1 7.55 12.06 12.29
N THR A 2 6.53 11.22 12.16
CA THR A 2 6.57 9.83 12.66
C THR A 2 7.25 8.91 11.64
N ALA A 3 7.69 7.71 12.04
CA ALA A 3 8.22 6.72 11.11
C ALA A 3 7.20 6.35 10.01
N SER A 4 5.92 6.29 10.39
CA SER A 4 4.80 6.06 9.48
C SER A 4 4.67 7.16 8.41
N GLU A 5 4.73 8.44 8.81
CA GLU A 5 4.72 9.55 7.86
C GLU A 5 5.95 9.52 6.94
N GLU A 6 7.12 9.16 7.47
CA GLU A 6 8.35 9.06 6.70
C GLU A 6 8.26 7.95 5.64
N LEU A 7 7.75 6.77 5.99
CA LEU A 7 7.53 5.67 5.05
C LEU A 7 6.65 6.08 3.88
N VAL A 8 5.51 6.72 4.16
CA VAL A 8 4.61 7.19 3.08
C VAL A 8 5.30 8.22 2.20
N ARG A 9 6.07 9.15 2.78
CA ARG A 9 6.79 10.16 1.98
C ARG A 9 7.86 9.52 1.10
N ARG A 10 8.58 8.50 1.58
CA ARG A 10 9.56 7.74 0.78
C ARG A 10 8.88 6.96 -0.35
N LEU A 11 7.69 6.40 -0.08
CA LEU A 11 6.89 5.72 -1.10
C LEU A 11 6.51 6.68 -2.23
N VAL A 12 5.90 7.83 -1.91
CA VAL A 12 5.50 8.83 -2.92
C VAL A 12 6.70 9.42 -3.65
N ALA A 13 7.83 9.64 -2.96
CA ALA A 13 9.05 10.10 -3.61
C ALA A 13 9.65 9.06 -4.57
N SER A 14 9.44 7.76 -4.30
CA SER A 14 9.88 6.66 -5.18
C SER A 14 8.97 6.49 -6.40
N PHE A 15 7.69 6.84 -6.26
CA PHE A 15 6.67 6.71 -7.31
C PHE A 15 5.88 8.02 -7.46
N PRO A 16 6.34 8.95 -8.30
CA PRO A 16 5.67 10.24 -8.51
C PRO A 16 4.20 10.14 -8.96
N GLN A 17 3.80 9.00 -9.52
CA GLN A 17 2.41 8.68 -9.90
C GLN A 17 1.46 8.65 -8.68
N LEU A 18 1.99 8.54 -7.46
CA LEU A 18 1.23 8.62 -6.21
C LEU A 18 1.08 10.06 -5.69
N GLU A 19 1.74 11.06 -6.29
CA GLU A 19 1.59 12.47 -5.89
C GLU A 19 0.13 12.95 -5.94
N PRO A 20 -0.68 12.62 -6.96
CA PRO A 20 -2.11 12.99 -6.97
C PRO A 20 -2.88 12.36 -5.80
N VAL A 21 -2.60 11.11 -5.45
CA VAL A 21 -3.24 10.41 -4.32
C VAL A 21 -2.88 11.10 -3.00
N MET A 22 -1.60 11.45 -2.82
CA MET A 22 -1.13 12.20 -1.66
C MET A 22 -1.75 13.60 -1.59
N ALA A 23 -1.87 14.29 -2.72
CA ALA A 23 -2.45 15.63 -2.77
C ALA A 23 -3.95 15.62 -2.44
N GLU A 24 -4.71 14.66 -2.98
CA GLU A 24 -6.13 14.45 -2.67
C GLU A 24 -6.31 14.11 -1.18
N HIS A 25 -5.51 13.18 -0.66
CA HIS A 25 -5.53 12.83 0.76
C HIS A 25 -5.30 14.06 1.65
N LEU A 26 -4.27 14.85 1.39
CA LEU A 26 -3.99 16.06 2.16
C LEU A 26 -5.11 17.09 2.04
N ALA A 27 -5.77 17.21 0.89
CA ALA A 27 -6.90 18.12 0.74
C ALA A 27 -8.11 17.65 1.58
N ASP A 28 -8.42 16.35 1.54
CA ASP A 28 -9.55 15.75 2.25
C ASP A 28 -9.35 15.73 3.76
N GLN A 29 -8.10 15.63 4.22
CA GLN A 29 -7.73 15.58 5.63
C GLN A 29 -7.23 16.95 6.16
N GLU A 30 -7.65 18.06 5.55
CA GLU A 30 -7.34 19.43 6.00
C GLU A 30 -5.83 19.74 6.16
N GLY A 31 -5.00 19.13 5.33
CA GLY A 31 -3.55 19.25 5.31
C GLY A 31 -2.81 18.27 6.23
N GLU A 32 -3.54 17.39 6.93
CA GLU A 32 -2.96 16.36 7.79
C GLU A 32 -2.59 15.11 6.98
N LEU A 33 -1.41 14.56 7.26
CA LEU A 33 -1.00 13.27 6.71
C LEU A 33 -1.40 12.17 7.70
N LEU A 34 -2.43 11.40 7.35
CA LEU A 34 -2.90 10.26 8.14
C LEU A 34 -2.40 8.94 7.52
N PRO A 35 -1.28 8.36 8.01
CA PRO A 35 -0.55 7.33 7.27
C PRO A 35 -1.38 6.09 6.91
N TYR A 36 -2.19 5.58 7.83
CA TYR A 36 -3.02 4.40 7.55
C TYR A 36 -4.08 4.67 6.48
N LEU A 37 -4.68 5.87 6.50
CA LEU A 37 -5.70 6.24 5.52
C LEU A 37 -5.10 6.47 4.13
N VAL A 38 -3.96 7.15 4.03
CA VAL A 38 -3.29 7.33 2.73
C VAL A 38 -2.74 6.00 2.18
N MET A 39 -2.29 5.07 3.04
CA MET A 39 -1.93 3.73 2.57
C MET A 39 -3.15 2.97 2.03
N ALA A 40 -4.34 3.19 2.60
CA ALA A 40 -5.59 2.65 2.08
C ALA A 40 -5.99 3.31 0.74
N ASP A 41 -5.76 4.61 0.58
CA ASP A 41 -5.94 5.33 -0.69
C ASP A 41 -4.99 4.77 -1.77
N ILE A 42 -3.73 4.53 -1.40
CA ILE A 42 -2.73 3.92 -2.29
C ILE A 42 -3.12 2.48 -2.65
N ALA A 43 -3.63 1.68 -1.71
CA ALA A 43 -4.14 0.33 -2.02
C ALA A 43 -5.28 0.39 -3.05
N ARG A 44 -6.24 1.30 -2.87
CA ARG A 44 -7.33 1.52 -3.84
C ARG A 44 -6.81 1.97 -5.20
N TRP A 45 -5.83 2.87 -5.22
CA TRP A 45 -5.17 3.31 -6.45
C TRP A 45 -4.47 2.15 -7.14
N THR A 46 -3.66 1.35 -6.43
CA THR A 46 -2.96 0.20 -7.02
C THR A 46 -3.94 -0.81 -7.63
N GLN A 47 -5.06 -1.08 -6.94
CA GLN A 47 -6.11 -1.97 -7.44
C GLN A 47 -6.74 -1.44 -8.75
N ALA A 48 -7.05 -0.14 -8.82
CA ALA A 48 -7.63 0.47 -10.00
C ALA A 48 -6.64 0.53 -11.17
N THR A 49 -5.38 0.89 -10.90
CA THR A 49 -4.32 1.02 -11.90
C THR A 49 -3.82 -0.33 -12.42
N ASN A 50 -4.00 -1.42 -11.66
CA ASN A 50 -3.50 -2.75 -11.99
C ASN A 50 -3.87 -3.26 -13.40
N ALA A 51 -5.06 -2.87 -13.88
CA ALA A 51 -5.56 -3.25 -15.20
C ALA A 51 -4.90 -2.45 -16.34
N ASP A 52 -4.58 -1.19 -16.09
CA ASP A 52 -4.08 -0.24 -17.09
C ASP A 52 -2.55 -0.23 -17.15
N ASP A 53 -1.89 -0.28 -15.99
CA ASP A 53 -0.43 -0.30 -15.86
C ASP A 53 0.02 -1.40 -14.87
N PRO A 54 0.00 -2.67 -15.32
CA PRO A 54 0.38 -3.79 -14.49
C PRO A 54 1.85 -3.75 -14.04
N GLU A 55 2.76 -3.15 -14.83
CA GLU A 55 4.19 -3.10 -14.53
C GLU A 55 4.45 -2.12 -13.37
N LEU A 56 3.90 -0.91 -13.45
CA LEU A 56 4.01 0.10 -12.39
C LEU A 56 3.47 -0.41 -11.05
N VAL A 57 2.31 -1.08 -11.05
CA VAL A 57 1.75 -1.65 -9.82
C VAL A 57 2.66 -2.75 -9.27
N GLY A 58 3.29 -3.54 -10.13
CA GLY A 58 4.31 -4.51 -9.73
C GLY A 58 5.49 -3.83 -9.00
N GLU A 59 6.01 -2.74 -9.55
CA GLU A 59 7.12 -2.00 -8.94
C GLU A 59 6.77 -1.42 -7.56
N VAL A 60 5.55 -0.90 -7.40
CA VAL A 60 5.03 -0.38 -6.11
C VAL A 60 4.91 -1.51 -5.09
N VAL A 61 4.32 -2.65 -5.46
CA VAL A 61 4.16 -3.80 -4.57
C VAL A 61 5.51 -4.39 -4.19
N ASP A 62 6.46 -4.50 -5.14
CA ASP A 62 7.83 -4.95 -4.87
C ASP A 62 8.57 -4.01 -3.92
N TRP A 63 8.30 -2.71 -3.99
CA TRP A 63 8.86 -1.75 -3.04
C TRP A 63 8.29 -1.96 -1.65
N LEU A 64 6.97 -2.11 -1.51
CA LEU A 64 6.31 -2.38 -0.23
C LEU A 64 6.80 -3.69 0.39
N GLU A 65 6.99 -4.73 -0.41
CA GLU A 65 7.54 -6.02 0.03
C GLU A 65 8.96 -5.85 0.62
N ARG A 66 9.85 -5.15 -0.09
CA ARG A 66 11.22 -4.90 0.38
C ARG A 66 11.25 -4.08 1.68
N GLU A 67 10.41 -3.05 1.76
CA GLU A 67 10.31 -2.21 2.95
C GLU A 67 9.72 -2.99 4.12
N PHE A 68 8.69 -3.79 3.90
CA PHE A 68 8.11 -4.66 4.93
C PHE A 68 9.14 -5.63 5.52
N ALA A 69 9.97 -6.26 4.67
CA ALA A 69 11.00 -7.21 5.13
C ALA A 69 12.04 -6.56 6.06
N ALA A 70 12.38 -5.28 5.83
CA ALA A 70 13.37 -4.54 6.61
C ALA A 70 12.77 -3.70 7.76
N ALA A 71 11.45 -3.54 7.78
CA ALA A 71 10.74 -2.61 8.66
C ALA A 71 10.71 -3.04 10.14
N GLU A 72 10.66 -2.03 11.01
CA GLU A 72 10.32 -2.17 12.42
C GLU A 72 8.80 -2.42 12.60
N PRO A 73 8.34 -2.90 13.77
CA PRO A 73 6.94 -3.30 13.97
C PRO A 73 5.90 -2.25 13.56
N ALA A 74 6.13 -0.97 13.84
CA ALA A 74 5.18 0.10 13.52
C ALA A 74 5.02 0.34 12.00
N GLU A 75 6.08 0.13 11.22
CA GLU A 75 6.04 0.25 9.75
C GLU A 75 5.44 -1.02 9.13
N LYS A 76 5.71 -2.19 9.71
CA LYS A 76 5.02 -3.44 9.34
C LYS A 76 3.52 -3.35 9.55
N ASP A 77 3.08 -2.82 10.69
CA ASP A 77 1.67 -2.59 10.98
C ASP A 77 1.05 -1.62 9.97
N LEU A 78 1.77 -0.56 9.59
CA LEU A 78 1.31 0.38 8.58
C LEU A 78 1.12 -0.26 7.21
N ILE A 79 2.10 -1.03 6.73
CA ILE A 79 1.97 -1.70 5.43
C ILE A 79 0.89 -2.80 5.51
N GLY A 80 0.85 -3.59 6.57
CA GLY A 80 -0.12 -4.66 6.75
C GLY A 80 -1.55 -4.15 6.86
N LEU A 81 -1.84 -3.30 7.85
CA LEU A 81 -3.19 -2.81 8.12
C LEU A 81 -3.59 -1.64 7.21
N GLY A 82 -2.64 -0.77 6.86
CA GLY A 82 -2.93 0.38 5.99
C GLY A 82 -3.12 -0.05 4.52
N PHE A 83 -2.28 -0.96 4.02
CA PHE A 83 -2.30 -1.34 2.62
C PHE A 83 -2.93 -2.72 2.38
N VAL A 84 -2.38 -3.79 2.97
CA VAL A 84 -2.79 -5.17 2.66
C VAL A 84 -4.25 -5.43 3.09
N GLU A 85 -4.64 -5.04 4.30
CA GLU A 85 -6.02 -5.18 4.81
C GLU A 85 -7.05 -4.42 3.96
N THR A 86 -6.64 -3.35 3.28
CA THR A 86 -7.52 -2.55 2.41
C THR A 86 -7.82 -3.26 1.08
N ILE A 87 -7.00 -4.24 0.67
CA ILE A 87 -7.21 -4.95 -0.59
C ILE A 87 -8.55 -5.73 -0.50
N PRO A 88 -9.47 -5.58 -1.46
CA PRO A 88 -10.73 -6.31 -1.44
C PRO A 88 -10.53 -7.83 -1.44
N TYR A 89 -11.50 -8.55 -0.87
CA TYR A 89 -11.52 -10.01 -0.98
C TYR A 89 -11.63 -10.46 -2.46
N PRO A 90 -11.19 -11.69 -2.79
CA PRO A 90 -11.49 -12.30 -4.08
C PRO A 90 -13.01 -12.42 -4.30
N PRO A 91 -13.49 -12.26 -5.55
CA PRO A 91 -12.71 -12.12 -6.78
C PRO A 91 -12.13 -10.72 -7.05
N GLU A 92 -12.64 -9.66 -6.40
CA GLU A 92 -12.33 -8.28 -6.74
C GLU A 92 -10.84 -7.94 -6.55
N GLY A 93 -10.24 -8.30 -5.41
CA GLY A 93 -8.81 -8.03 -5.15
C GLY A 93 -7.86 -9.10 -5.65
N ALA A 94 -8.35 -10.18 -6.28
CA ALA A 94 -7.53 -11.35 -6.60
C ALA A 94 -6.29 -11.02 -7.45
N ALA A 95 -6.44 -10.11 -8.42
CA ALA A 95 -5.34 -9.74 -9.31
C ALA A 95 -4.19 -9.02 -8.58
N LEU A 96 -4.50 -8.19 -7.57
CA LEU A 96 -3.50 -7.51 -6.76
C LEU A 96 -2.93 -8.45 -5.68
N LEU A 97 -3.78 -9.26 -5.04
CA LEU A 97 -3.34 -10.26 -4.05
C LEU A 97 -2.33 -11.26 -4.63
N LEU A 98 -2.50 -11.66 -5.90
CA LEU A 98 -1.57 -12.56 -6.60
C LEU A 98 -0.19 -11.92 -6.91
N ARG A 99 -0.05 -10.60 -6.73
CA ARG A 99 1.22 -9.88 -6.96
C ARG A 99 2.02 -9.66 -5.69
N LEU A 100 1.42 -9.87 -4.53
CA LEU A 100 2.13 -9.71 -3.27
C LEU A 100 3.35 -10.63 -3.25
N GLY A 101 4.46 -10.11 -2.73
CA GLY A 101 5.61 -10.94 -2.43
C GLY A 101 5.35 -11.89 -1.25
N PRO A 102 6.32 -12.74 -0.90
CA PRO A 102 6.14 -13.79 0.10
C PRO A 102 5.72 -13.27 1.49
N GLU A 103 6.31 -12.18 1.96
CA GLU A 103 6.03 -11.63 3.29
C GLU A 103 4.63 -11.01 3.33
N LEU A 104 4.29 -10.17 2.35
CA LEU A 104 2.95 -9.57 2.26
C LEU A 104 1.87 -10.61 1.96
N THR A 105 2.19 -11.69 1.24
CA THR A 105 1.29 -12.85 1.09
C THR A 105 1.05 -13.53 2.42
N SER A 106 2.05 -13.63 3.30
CA SER A 106 1.85 -14.17 4.65
C SER A 106 0.89 -13.30 5.46
N VAL A 107 1.06 -11.98 5.41
CA VAL A 107 0.13 -11.03 6.06
C VAL A 107 -1.29 -11.19 5.50
N ALA A 108 -1.45 -11.25 4.18
CA ALA A 108 -2.75 -11.46 3.55
C ALA A 108 -3.40 -12.78 3.98
N ARG A 109 -2.62 -13.85 4.20
CA ARG A 109 -3.10 -15.13 4.72
C ARG A 109 -3.56 -15.01 6.17
N ASP A 110 -2.77 -14.35 7.01
CA ASP A 110 -3.10 -14.14 8.42
C ASP A 110 -4.37 -13.29 8.59
N LEU A 111 -4.62 -12.37 7.65
CA LEU A 111 -5.85 -11.58 7.53
C LEU A 111 -7.01 -12.34 6.88
N GLY A 112 -6.80 -13.55 6.34
CA GLY A 112 -7.83 -14.35 5.68
C GLY A 112 -8.21 -13.90 4.27
N LEU A 113 -7.39 -13.06 3.62
CA LEU A 113 -7.61 -12.57 2.26
C LEU A 113 -7.23 -13.59 1.18
N VAL A 114 -6.31 -14.49 1.51
CA VAL A 114 -5.84 -15.59 0.65
C VAL A 114 -5.76 -16.90 1.44
N SER A 115 -6.00 -18.02 0.76
CA SER A 115 -5.97 -19.39 1.31
C SER A 115 -4.62 -20.08 1.14
#